data_AF-A0A485C5D4-F1
#
_entry.id   AF-A0A485C5D4-F1
#
_cell.length_a   1.000
_cell.length_b   1.000
_cell.length_c   1.000
_cell.angle_alpha   90.00
_cell.angle_beta   90.00
_cell.angle_gamma   90.00
#
_symmetry.space_group_name_H-M   'P 1'
#
loop_
_entity.id
_entity.type
_entity.pdbx_description
1 polymer ?
#
loop_
_entity_poly.entity_id
_entity_poly.type
_entity_poly.pdbx_seq_one_letter_code
_entity_poly.pdbx_strand_id
1 'polypeptide(L)'
;MITVNSTAGLSALIHNKPLKVMGKALYDIEGLTWQGPLNQFWQTDFAPDKQLFHRFRTHLLYNTQINAVFYGKSDWLNVPTELPLPDSIIDSELER
;
A
#
# COMPACT_ATOMS: atom_id res chain seq x y z
N MET A 1 -6.75 17.63 -0.83
CA MET A 1 -5.88 16.97 -1.82
C MET A 1 -6.73 16.44 -2.96
N ILE A 2 -6.22 16.47 -4.20
CA ILE A 2 -6.86 15.83 -5.36
C ILE A 2 -5.84 14.86 -5.98
N THR A 3 -6.30 13.69 -6.38
CA THR A 3 -5.44 12.68 -7.04
C THR A 3 -6.22 11.87 -8.08
N VAL A 4 -5.52 11.27 -9.03
CA VAL A 4 -6.12 10.32 -9.99
C VAL A 4 -6.15 8.92 -9.37
N ASN A 5 -5.00 8.40 -8.96
CA ASN A 5 -4.85 7.06 -8.35
C ASN A 5 -3.56 6.92 -7.51
N SER A 6 -2.89 8.02 -7.16
CA SER A 6 -1.60 7.95 -6.48
C SER A 6 -1.75 7.45 -5.04
N THR A 7 -0.82 6.64 -4.54
CA THR A 7 -0.77 6.25 -3.12
C THR A 7 -0.58 7.45 -2.19
N ALA A 8 -0.12 8.60 -2.70
CA ALA A 8 -0.09 9.85 -1.96
C ALA A 8 -1.48 10.26 -1.42
N GLY A 9 -2.59 9.80 -2.04
CA GLY A 9 -3.94 9.98 -1.50
C GLY A 9 -4.11 9.37 -0.11
N LEU A 10 -3.48 8.22 0.17
CA LEU A 10 -3.49 7.62 1.50
C LEU A 10 -2.84 8.53 2.55
N SER A 11 -1.85 9.35 2.17
CA SER A 11 -1.26 10.34 3.08
C SER A 11 -2.28 11.39 3.51
N ALA A 12 -3.17 11.84 2.62
CA ALA A 12 -4.26 12.75 3.01
C ALA A 12 -5.21 12.10 4.02
N LEU A 13 -5.55 10.82 3.82
CA LEU A 13 -6.39 10.07 4.76
C LEU A 13 -5.71 9.88 6.13
N ILE A 14 -4.41 9.57 6.15
CA ILE A 14 -3.60 9.47 7.38
C ILE A 14 -3.67 10.78 8.19
N HIS A 15 -3.59 11.93 7.51
CA HIS A 15 -3.65 13.24 8.15
C HIS A 15 -5.07 13.78 8.33
N ASN A 16 -6.10 12.94 8.07
CA ASN A 16 -7.51 13.30 8.15
C ASN A 16 -7.86 14.57 7.36
N LYS A 17 -7.37 14.68 6.13
CA LYS A 17 -7.61 15.82 5.23
C LYS A 17 -8.57 15.44 4.10
N PRO A 18 -9.41 16.37 3.63
CA PRO A 18 -10.29 16.15 2.49
C PRO A 18 -9.52 15.63 1.27
N LEU A 19 -10.04 14.59 0.63
CA LEU A 19 -9.44 13.92 -0.53
C LEU A 19 -10.48 13.71 -1.63
N LYS A 20 -10.20 14.22 -2.83
CA LYS A 20 -10.96 13.90 -4.05
C LYS A 20 -10.15 12.98 -4.96
N VAL A 21 -10.76 11.87 -5.36
CA VAL A 21 -10.25 10.97 -6.38
C VAL A 21 -10.92 11.31 -7.73
N MET A 22 -10.10 11.41 -8.78
CA MET A 22 -10.52 11.73 -10.15
C MET A 22 -10.34 10.55 -11.12
N GLY A 23 -9.80 9.43 -10.64
CA GLY A 23 -9.60 8.20 -11.39
C GLY A 23 -10.16 6.99 -10.64
N LYS A 24 -9.46 5.85 -10.71
CA LYS A 24 -9.80 4.65 -9.94
C LYS A 24 -8.74 4.41 -8.89
N ALA A 25 -9.13 4.48 -7.62
CA ALA A 25 -8.27 4.17 -6.50
C ALA A 25 -8.98 3.20 -5.56
N LEU A 26 -8.25 2.24 -5.03
CA LEU A 26 -8.70 1.27 -4.02
C LEU A 26 -9.41 1.93 -2.82
N TYR A 27 -8.95 3.12 -2.43
CA TYR A 27 -9.44 3.88 -1.28
C TYR A 27 -10.55 4.88 -1.64
N ASP A 28 -11.02 4.91 -2.90
CA ASP A 28 -12.14 5.76 -3.32
C ASP A 28 -13.46 5.16 -2.83
N ILE A 29 -13.73 5.40 -1.56
CA ILE A 29 -14.84 4.82 -0.80
C ILE A 29 -15.62 5.98 -0.19
N GLU A 30 -16.94 5.92 -0.25
CA GLU A 30 -17.81 6.89 0.43
C GLU A 30 -17.45 6.97 1.92
N GLY A 31 -17.32 8.19 2.43
CA GLY A 31 -16.85 8.46 3.80
C GLY A 31 -15.32 8.52 3.93
N LEU A 32 -14.53 7.97 3.01
CA LEU A 32 -13.08 8.19 2.96
C LEU A 32 -12.71 9.34 2.02
N THR A 33 -13.36 9.40 0.86
CA THR A 33 -13.10 10.39 -0.18
C THR A 33 -14.36 11.19 -0.49
N TRP A 34 -14.17 12.42 -0.95
CA TRP A 34 -15.26 13.26 -1.42
C TRP A 34 -15.85 12.68 -2.71
N GLN A 35 -17.12 12.28 -2.65
CA GLN A 35 -17.83 11.67 -3.78
C GLN A 35 -18.51 12.71 -4.69
N GLY A 36 -18.69 13.94 -4.21
CA GLY A 36 -19.30 15.02 -4.98
C GLY A 36 -18.44 15.52 -6.15
N PRO A 37 -18.95 16.51 -6.91
CA PRO A 37 -18.25 17.07 -8.06
C PRO A 37 -17.02 17.90 -7.62
N LEU A 38 -16.05 18.03 -8.53
CA LEU A 38 -14.77 18.68 -8.25
C LEU A 38 -14.91 20.18 -7.94
N ASN A 39 -15.85 20.88 -8.59
CA ASN A 39 -16.07 22.31 -8.36
C ASN A 39 -16.50 22.63 -6.91
N GLN A 40 -17.23 21.72 -6.26
CA GLN A 40 -17.67 21.86 -4.87
C GLN A 40 -16.59 21.46 -3.85
N PHE A 41 -15.57 20.71 -4.28
CA PHE A 41 -14.53 20.21 -3.38
C PHE A 41 -13.73 21.32 -2.68
N TRP A 42 -13.58 22.49 -3.30
CA TRP A 42 -12.79 23.58 -2.72
C TRP A 42 -13.47 24.28 -1.54
N GLN A 43 -14.79 24.12 -1.42
CA GLN A 43 -15.62 24.78 -0.40
C GLN A 43 -16.23 23.77 0.57
N THR A 44 -15.87 22.49 0.44
CA THR A 44 -16.42 21.43 1.28
C THR A 44 -15.77 21.43 2.66
N ASP A 45 -16.57 21.20 3.69
CA ASP A 45 -16.11 20.88 5.04
C ASP A 45 -15.94 19.37 5.26
N PHE A 46 -15.98 18.58 4.18
CA PHE A 46 -15.81 17.13 4.23
C PHE A 46 -14.51 16.74 4.93
N ALA A 47 -14.64 15.89 5.95
CA ALA A 47 -13.53 15.20 6.59
C ALA A 47 -13.71 13.69 6.43
N PRO A 48 -12.63 12.93 6.14
CA PRO A 48 -12.71 11.48 6.11
C PRO A 48 -13.17 10.91 7.46
N ASP A 49 -13.96 9.83 7.42
CA ASP A 49 -14.28 9.06 8.61
C ASP A 49 -13.04 8.29 9.09
N LYS A 50 -12.52 8.70 10.25
CA LYS A 50 -11.34 8.09 10.87
C LYS A 50 -11.54 6.62 11.24
N GLN A 51 -12.73 6.22 11.68
CA GLN A 51 -13.02 4.83 12.05
C GLN A 51 -13.09 3.96 10.81
N LEU A 52 -13.75 4.45 9.75
CA LEU A 52 -13.76 3.77 8.46
C LEU A 52 -12.34 3.65 7.90
N PHE A 53 -11.54 4.71 7.97
CA PHE A 53 -10.16 4.67 7.48
C PHE A 53 -9.31 3.69 8.27
N HIS A 54 -9.47 3.64 9.60
CA HIS A 54 -8.80 2.66 10.44
C HIS A 54 -9.14 1.24 10.02
N ARG A 55 -10.44 0.92 9.86
CA ARG A 55 -10.87 -0.42 9.41
C ARG A 55 -10.32 -0.78 8.04
N PHE A 56 -10.39 0.15 7.08
CA PHE A 56 -9.85 -0.03 5.74
C PHE A 56 -8.34 -0.29 5.77
N ARG A 57 -7.56 0.55 6.46
CA ARG A 57 -6.11 0.40 6.60
C ARG A 57 -5.73 -0.92 7.26
N THR A 58 -6.45 -1.31 8.31
CA THR A 58 -6.25 -2.58 9.00
C THR A 58 -6.53 -3.76 8.06
N HIS A 59 -7.60 -3.69 7.26
CA HIS A 59 -7.90 -4.72 6.28
C HIS A 59 -6.78 -4.88 5.24
N LEU A 60 -6.24 -3.77 4.70
CA LEU A 60 -5.12 -3.85 3.77
C LEU A 60 -3.87 -4.46 4.41
N LEU A 61 -3.54 -4.07 5.65
CA LEU A 61 -2.39 -4.60 6.36
C LEU A 61 -2.46 -6.14 6.48
N TYR A 62 -3.62 -6.69 6.83
CA TYR A 62 -3.78 -8.12 7.06
C TYR A 62 -3.99 -8.96 5.79
N ASN A 63 -4.52 -8.37 4.71
CA ASN A 63 -4.94 -9.14 3.54
C ASN A 63 -4.06 -8.93 2.31
N THR A 64 -3.25 -7.86 2.27
CA THR A 64 -2.46 -7.54 1.07
C THR A 64 -0.97 -7.35 1.34
N GLN A 65 -0.53 -7.22 2.58
CA GLN A 65 0.86 -6.91 2.92
C GLN A 65 1.52 -8.11 3.62
N ILE A 66 2.74 -8.44 3.20
CA ILE A 66 3.61 -9.35 3.93
C ILE A 66 4.42 -8.49 4.91
N ASN A 67 4.34 -8.79 6.21
CA ASN A 67 5.09 -8.09 7.24
C ASN A 67 6.55 -8.57 7.29
N ALA A 68 7.26 -8.38 6.19
CA ALA A 68 8.65 -8.75 6.02
C ALA A 68 9.47 -7.59 5.44
N VAL A 69 10.78 -7.73 5.52
CA VAL A 69 11.76 -6.74 5.07
C VAL A 69 12.68 -7.41 4.06
N PHE A 70 12.92 -6.76 2.92
CA PHE A 70 13.73 -7.33 1.84
C PHE A 70 15.24 -7.24 2.14
N TYR A 71 15.72 -6.12 2.70
CA TYR A 71 17.14 -5.85 2.94
C TYR A 71 17.58 -6.08 4.40
N GLY A 72 16.85 -6.88 5.17
CA GLY A 72 17.05 -7.05 6.61
C GLY A 72 16.49 -8.37 7.12
N LYS A 73 16.78 -8.70 8.38
CA LYS A 73 16.24 -9.92 8.99
C LYS A 73 14.75 -9.76 9.23
N SER A 74 13.95 -10.64 8.65
CA SER A 74 12.53 -10.78 9.00
C SER A 74 12.30 -12.11 9.69
N ASP A 75 11.65 -12.09 10.85
CA ASP A 75 11.36 -13.29 11.65
C ASP A 75 10.46 -14.31 10.91
N TRP A 76 9.76 -13.86 9.86
CA TRP A 76 8.88 -14.67 9.01
C TRP A 76 9.61 -15.51 7.95
N LEU A 77 10.87 -15.18 7.65
CA LEU A 77 11.72 -15.87 6.67
C LEU A 77 12.83 -16.66 7.38
N ASN A 78 12.51 -17.47 8.40
CA ASN A 78 13.42 -18.55 8.85
C ASN A 78 13.65 -19.64 7.76
N VAL A 79 13.49 -19.27 6.50
CA VAL A 79 14.03 -19.96 5.34
C VAL A 79 15.50 -19.54 5.25
N PRO A 80 16.47 -20.47 5.33
CA PRO A 80 17.86 -20.15 5.09
C PRO A 80 17.99 -19.42 3.75
N THR A 81 18.43 -18.16 3.78
CA THR A 81 18.64 -17.35 2.57
C THR A 81 19.83 -17.87 1.75
N GLU A 82 20.58 -18.80 2.31
CA GLU A 82 21.62 -19.59 1.65
C GLU A 82 21.12 -21.04 1.58
N LEU A 83 20.57 -21.43 0.43
CA LEU A 83 20.62 -22.83 0.04
C LEU A 83 22.06 -23.07 -0.42
N PRO A 84 22.89 -23.84 0.30
CA PRO A 84 24.18 -24.24 -0.25
C PRO A 84 23.89 -24.95 -1.57
N LEU A 85 24.46 -24.44 -2.66
CA LEU A 85 24.44 -25.16 -3.93
C LEU A 85 25.12 -26.51 -3.67
N PRO A 86 24.50 -27.64 -4.06
CA PRO A 86 25.19 -28.91 -3.96
C PRO A 86 26.47 -28.82 -4.81
N ASP A 87 27.59 -29.29 -4.24
CA ASP A 87 28.94 -29.23 -4.83
C ASP A 87 29.02 -29.81 -6.26
N SER A 88 27.98 -30.54 -6.70
CA SER A 88 27.87 -31.15 -8.02
C SER A 88 27.64 -30.19 -9.20
N ILE A 89 27.52 -28.86 -8.99
CA ILE A 89 27.26 -27.88 -10.07
C ILE A 89 28.46 -26.94 -10.33
N ILE A 90 29.59 -27.10 -9.63
CA ILE A 90 30.73 -26.16 -9.78
C ILE A 90 31.61 -26.47 -11.00
N ASP A 91 31.61 -27.72 -11.53
CA ASP A 91 32.63 -28.14 -12.51
C ASP A 91 32.16 -28.29 -13.98
N SER A 92 30.88 -28.12 -14.34
CA SER A 92 30.42 -28.43 -15.71
C SER A 92 30.11 -27.25 -16.64
N GLU A 93 30.07 -26.01 -16.15
CA GLU A 93 29.69 -24.84 -16.97
C GLU A 93 30.82 -23.80 -17.18
N LEU A 94 32.05 -24.07 -16.74
CA LEU A 94 33.21 -23.21 -16.98
C LEU A 94 34.13 -23.67 -18.14
N GLU A 95 33.80 -24.76 -18.84
CA GLU A 95 34.53 -25.24 -20.03
C GLU A 95 33.66 -25.40 -21.30
N ARG A 96 32.76 -24.45 -21.60
CA ARG A 96 32.21 -24.29 -22.96
C ARG A 96 32.08 -22.85 -23.41
#